data_AF-D2PW08-F1
#
_entry.id   AF-D2PW08-F1
#
_cell.length_a   1.000
_cell.length_b   1.000
_cell.length_c   1.000
_cell.angle_alpha   90.00
_cell.angle_beta   90.00
_cell.angle_gamma   90.00
#
_symmetry.space_group_name_H-M   'P 1'
#
loop_
_entity.id
_entity.type
_entity.pdbx_description
1 polymer ?
#
loop_
_entity_poly.entity_id
_entity_poly.type
_entity_poly.pdbx_seq_one_letter_code
_entity_poly.pdbx_strand_id
1 'polypeptide(L)'
;MLPWSAELAGRFEQSTLDSTLLRDNPLGDPHQRQVLVYLPPGYDESDRRYPSIYVAIGYTGHVGMWFNRTAFRQPYPEQLDALFAAGDVPPAIVVFFDGWNRFGGSQYVDSPGTGRYHSHLCEEIVPWVDATYRTVPERDQRAITGKSSGGYAAMVTPMLRPDLFGALATHAGDASFELCYRPEFPQRARELRDRYAGSFENFFAEIAQRPNRITNAELGMLEIYGCSAAYSADPDGTVQLPFDELGEIRPEVWQRWLALDPVVMGAGSHREALGSLRAVWIDAGKQDEYYLDLGATAFERVVRAAGVPAVHFELFEGAHGGIEYRYPLAIQWLCEQLSR
;
A
#
# COMPACT_ATOMS: atom_id res chain seq x y z
N MET A 1 3.42 28.11 14.99
CA MET A 1 3.08 27.97 13.55
C MET A 1 4.12 27.04 12.97
N LEU A 2 3.71 25.91 12.36
CA LEU A 2 4.67 25.04 11.67
C LEU A 2 5.37 25.87 10.58
N PRO A 3 6.69 25.79 10.41
CA PRO A 3 7.37 26.53 9.35
C PRO A 3 6.81 26.08 7.98
N TRP A 4 6.81 26.99 7.00
CA TRP A 4 6.28 26.73 5.65
C TRP A 4 7.01 25.57 4.95
N SER A 5 8.28 25.36 5.31
CA SER A 5 9.14 24.24 4.96
C SER A 5 10.22 24.08 6.04
N ALA A 6 10.74 22.87 6.22
CA ALA A 6 11.95 22.64 7.01
C ALA A 6 13.13 22.36 6.07
N GLU A 7 14.33 22.83 6.44
CA GLU A 7 15.56 22.30 5.85
C GLU A 7 15.74 20.87 6.39
N LEU A 8 15.93 19.91 5.49
CA LEU A 8 16.06 18.50 5.86
C LEU A 8 17.52 18.20 6.25
N ALA A 9 17.71 17.36 7.27
CA ALA A 9 19.02 16.88 7.69
C ALA A 9 19.53 15.74 6.78
N GLY A 10 18.62 14.91 6.30
CA GLY A 10 18.85 13.95 5.22
C GLY A 10 18.53 14.56 3.85
N ARG A 11 18.37 13.70 2.84
CA ARG A 11 17.94 14.16 1.51
C ARG A 11 16.99 13.19 0.83
N PHE A 12 16.16 13.72 -0.06
CA PHE A 12 15.35 12.95 -0.98
C PHE A 12 15.94 12.99 -2.39
N GLU A 13 16.01 11.84 -3.03
CA GLU A 13 16.36 11.69 -4.44
C GLU A 13 15.18 11.09 -5.19
N GLN A 14 14.77 11.72 -6.29
CA GLN A 14 13.70 11.21 -7.15
C GLN A 14 14.30 10.67 -8.44
N SER A 15 13.97 9.42 -8.75
CA SER A 15 14.40 8.74 -9.96
C SER A 15 13.22 8.24 -10.77
N THR A 16 13.40 8.17 -12.09
CA THR A 16 12.44 7.54 -13.00
C THR A 16 12.99 6.19 -13.44
N LEU A 17 12.29 5.11 -13.08
CA LEU A 17 12.61 3.76 -13.52
C LEU A 17 11.83 3.45 -14.79
N ASP A 18 12.53 2.99 -15.82
CA ASP A 18 11.94 2.44 -17.03
C ASP A 18 11.62 0.95 -16.79
N SER A 19 10.36 0.66 -16.42
CA SER A 19 9.91 -0.70 -16.12
C SER A 19 9.71 -1.51 -17.40
N THR A 20 10.46 -2.61 -17.53
CA THR A 20 10.23 -3.60 -18.57
C THR A 20 8.92 -4.35 -18.37
N LEU A 21 8.56 -4.63 -17.12
CA LEU A 21 7.37 -5.41 -16.74
C LEU A 21 6.05 -4.68 -16.99
N LEU A 22 6.09 -3.35 -17.08
CA LEU A 22 4.91 -2.50 -17.31
C LEU A 22 4.82 -1.95 -18.75
N ARG A 23 5.73 -2.30 -19.66
CA ARG A 23 5.68 -1.81 -21.06
C ARG A 23 4.40 -2.21 -21.78
N ASP A 24 3.96 -3.45 -21.57
CA ASP A 24 2.76 -4.02 -22.17
C ASP A 24 1.59 -4.03 -21.16
N ASN A 25 1.53 -3.03 -20.29
CA ASN A 25 0.46 -2.92 -19.30
C ASN A 25 -0.92 -2.86 -20.00
N PRO A 26 -1.91 -3.68 -19.56
CA PRO A 26 -3.22 -3.78 -20.21
C PRO A 26 -4.01 -2.46 -20.25
N LEU A 27 -3.70 -1.52 -19.36
CA LEU A 27 -4.33 -0.21 -19.28
C LEU A 27 -3.67 0.85 -20.17
N GLY A 28 -2.54 0.51 -20.81
CA GLY A 28 -1.71 1.46 -21.55
C GLY A 28 -1.07 2.53 -20.65
N ASP A 29 -0.93 2.24 -19.36
CA ASP A 29 -0.31 3.15 -18.40
C ASP A 29 1.18 3.35 -18.68
N PRO A 30 1.76 4.52 -18.32
CA PRO A 30 3.19 4.75 -18.49
C PRO A 30 4.04 3.72 -17.72
N HIS A 31 4.99 3.12 -18.43
CA HIS A 31 5.98 2.20 -17.88
C HIS A 31 7.16 2.92 -17.21
N GLN A 32 7.28 4.24 -17.41
CA GLN A 32 8.21 5.08 -16.66
C GLN A 32 7.60 5.45 -15.31
N ARG A 33 8.15 4.90 -14.22
CA ARG A 33 7.62 5.02 -12.87
C ARG A 33 8.53 5.86 -11.99
N GLN A 34 7.93 6.74 -11.18
CA GLN A 34 8.69 7.53 -10.21
C GLN A 34 8.96 6.69 -8.96
N VAL A 35 10.20 6.76 -8.46
CA VAL A 35 10.59 6.23 -7.16
C VAL A 35 11.29 7.36 -6.42
N LEU A 36 10.91 7.56 -5.16
CA LEU A 36 11.48 8.59 -4.29
C LEU A 36 12.24 7.89 -3.17
N VAL A 37 13.51 8.22 -2.99
CA VAL A 37 14.39 7.58 -2.01
C VAL A 37 14.86 8.62 -1.00
N TYR A 38 14.63 8.35 0.28
CA TYR A 38 15.19 9.11 1.38
C TYR A 38 16.52 8.51 1.82
N LEU A 39 17.53 9.35 1.93
CA LEU A 39 18.85 9.02 2.47
C LEU A 39 19.03 9.70 3.83
N PRO A 40 19.40 8.95 4.88
CA PRO A 40 19.49 9.49 6.23
C PRO A 40 20.65 10.48 6.39
N PRO A 41 20.62 11.33 7.43
CA PRO A 41 21.74 12.23 7.74
C PRO A 41 23.07 11.47 7.86
N GLY A 42 24.14 12.06 7.34
CA GLY A 42 25.48 11.45 7.34
C GLY A 42 25.68 10.31 6.32
N TYR A 43 24.74 10.09 5.39
CA TYR A 43 24.88 9.06 4.35
C TYR A 43 26.23 9.20 3.62
N ASP A 44 26.56 10.37 3.06
CA ASP A 44 27.78 10.59 2.28
C ASP A 44 29.09 10.63 3.10
N GLU A 45 29.01 10.59 4.42
CA GLU A 45 30.18 10.77 5.31
C GLU A 45 30.91 9.46 5.62
N SER A 46 30.34 8.32 5.24
CA SER A 46 30.91 6.99 5.49
C SER A 46 30.59 6.02 4.36
N ASP A 47 31.15 4.80 4.39
CA ASP A 47 30.81 3.67 3.50
C ASP A 47 29.76 2.71 4.12
N ARG A 48 29.09 3.13 5.20
CA ARG A 48 28.08 2.31 5.89
C ARG A 48 27.00 1.84 4.91
N ARG A 49 26.55 0.59 5.08
CA ARG A 49 25.32 0.05 4.48
C ARG A 49 24.15 0.13 5.46
N TYR A 50 22.96 0.32 4.94
CA TYR A 50 21.76 0.61 5.71
C TYR A 50 20.66 -0.43 5.46
N PRO A 51 19.82 -0.74 6.47
CA PRO A 51 18.54 -1.38 6.23
C PRO A 51 17.70 -0.53 5.26
N SER A 52 16.73 -1.16 4.59
CA SER A 52 15.81 -0.48 3.67
C SER A 52 14.35 -0.70 4.05
N ILE A 53 13.55 0.37 4.01
CA ILE A 53 12.11 0.33 4.31
C ILE A 53 11.34 0.87 3.11
N TYR A 54 10.47 0.06 2.53
CA TYR A 54 9.69 0.40 1.35
C TYR A 54 8.31 0.91 1.78
N VAL A 55 7.88 2.07 1.29
CA VAL A 55 6.63 2.73 1.65
C VAL A 55 5.68 2.72 0.46
N ALA A 56 4.62 1.92 0.57
CA ALA A 56 3.52 1.88 -0.38
C ALA A 56 2.47 2.94 -0.02
N ILE A 57 2.02 3.70 -1.03
CA ILE A 57 0.94 4.67 -0.87
C ILE A 57 -0.44 3.99 -0.99
N GLY A 58 -1.47 4.58 -0.38
CA GLY A 58 -2.84 4.10 -0.50
C GLY A 58 -3.46 4.36 -1.88
N TYR A 59 -4.66 3.82 -2.10
CA TYR A 59 -5.44 4.07 -3.32
C TYR A 59 -5.60 5.58 -3.58
N THR A 60 -5.60 5.99 -4.84
CA THR A 60 -5.57 7.41 -5.24
C THR A 60 -4.28 8.17 -4.90
N GLY A 61 -3.24 7.48 -4.44
CA GLY A 61 -1.93 8.04 -4.18
C GLY A 61 -0.96 7.91 -5.35
N HIS A 62 -0.16 8.94 -5.57
CA HIS A 62 1.07 8.88 -6.35
C HIS A 62 2.24 9.50 -5.57
N VAL A 63 3.49 9.18 -5.90
CA VAL A 63 4.70 9.57 -5.14
C VAL A 63 4.77 11.08 -4.84
N GLY A 64 4.34 11.93 -5.78
CA GLY A 64 4.33 13.38 -5.58
C GLY A 64 3.43 13.86 -4.43
N MET A 65 2.39 13.10 -4.08
CA MET A 65 1.45 13.47 -3.01
C MET A 65 2.05 13.36 -1.61
N TRP A 66 3.18 12.67 -1.42
CA TRP A 66 3.85 12.60 -0.12
C TRP A 66 4.25 13.98 0.42
N PHE A 67 4.48 14.95 -0.47
CA PHE A 67 4.82 16.33 -0.13
C PHE A 67 3.61 17.26 0.01
N ASN A 68 2.37 16.75 -0.11
CA ASN A 68 1.17 17.55 0.09
C ASN A 68 1.12 18.09 1.52
N ARG A 69 0.87 19.40 1.65
CA ARG A 69 0.71 20.07 2.94
C ARG A 69 -0.76 20.37 3.21
N THR A 70 -1.34 19.64 4.17
CA THR A 70 -2.64 19.98 4.74
C THR A 70 -2.46 20.99 5.88
N ALA A 71 -3.43 21.89 6.05
CA ALA A 71 -3.40 22.87 7.14
C ALA A 71 -3.16 22.18 8.50
N PHE A 72 -2.24 22.75 9.30
CA PHE A 72 -1.83 22.25 10.63
C PHE A 72 -1.18 20.86 10.66
N ARG A 73 -0.73 20.34 9.52
CA ARG A 73 -0.09 19.02 9.43
C ARG A 73 1.25 19.11 8.69
N GLN A 74 2.25 18.41 9.21
CA GLN A 74 3.53 18.25 8.51
C GLN A 74 3.42 17.10 7.50
N PRO A 75 3.91 17.27 6.27
CA PRO A 75 4.06 16.17 5.32
C PRO A 75 4.89 15.04 5.93
N TYR A 76 4.55 13.80 5.58
CA TYR A 76 5.27 12.63 6.09
C TYR A 76 6.79 12.68 5.84
N PRO A 77 7.31 13.13 4.68
CA PRO A 77 8.73 13.33 4.45
C PRO A 77 9.45 14.18 5.50
N GLU A 78 8.83 15.26 6.01
CA GLU A 78 9.43 16.12 7.04
C GLU A 78 9.46 15.42 8.41
N GLN A 79 8.40 14.68 8.72
CA GLN A 79 8.33 13.92 9.98
C GLN A 79 9.33 12.75 9.99
N LEU A 80 9.51 12.09 8.85
CA LEU A 80 10.51 11.05 8.65
C LEU A 80 11.93 11.61 8.82
N ASP A 81 12.21 12.76 8.22
CA ASP A 81 13.54 13.36 8.35
C ASP A 81 13.83 13.78 9.79
N ALA A 82 12.86 14.42 10.46
CA ALA A 82 12.99 14.80 11.87
C ALA A 82 13.27 13.60 12.78
N LEU A 83 12.68 12.43 12.48
CA LEU A 83 12.92 11.19 13.20
C LEU A 83 14.40 10.79 13.17
N PHE A 84 15.03 10.82 11.99
CA PHE A 84 16.44 10.45 11.86
C PHE A 84 17.40 11.56 12.29
N ALA A 85 16.99 12.83 12.12
CA ALA A 85 17.76 14.00 12.56
C ALA A 85 17.95 14.03 14.09
N ALA A 86 17.03 13.44 14.86
CA ALA A 86 17.15 13.34 16.32
C ALA A 86 18.35 12.49 16.76
N GLY A 87 18.83 11.55 15.93
CA GLY A 87 20.00 10.70 16.21
C GLY A 87 19.74 9.49 17.10
N ASP A 88 18.54 9.36 17.67
CA ASP A 88 18.18 8.26 18.59
C ASP A 88 17.64 7.01 17.88
N VAL A 89 17.30 7.12 16.59
CA VAL A 89 16.74 6.02 15.78
C VAL A 89 17.80 5.45 14.85
N PRO A 90 17.98 4.11 14.76
CA PRO A 90 18.89 3.52 13.80
C PRO A 90 18.56 3.98 12.37
N PRO A 91 19.54 4.50 11.60
CA PRO A 91 19.28 5.06 10.28
C PRO A 91 18.93 3.97 9.27
N ALA A 92 17.99 4.29 8.38
CA ALA A 92 17.59 3.42 7.26
C ALA A 92 17.40 4.24 5.98
N ILE A 93 17.52 3.58 4.83
CA ILE A 93 17.09 4.13 3.55
C ILE A 93 15.59 3.87 3.42
N VAL A 94 14.81 4.89 3.06
CA VAL A 94 13.35 4.76 2.92
C VAL A 94 12.94 4.99 1.47
N VAL A 95 12.26 4.01 0.88
CA VAL A 95 11.94 3.97 -0.56
C VAL A 95 10.44 4.11 -0.74
N PHE A 96 10.01 5.22 -1.30
CA PHE A 96 8.61 5.51 -1.58
C PHE A 96 8.30 5.14 -3.03
N PHE A 97 7.23 4.36 -3.20
CA PHE A 97 6.77 3.91 -4.51
C PHE A 97 5.24 3.98 -4.59
N ASP A 98 4.72 4.06 -5.81
CA ASP A 98 3.28 4.04 -6.07
C ASP A 98 2.91 2.99 -7.11
N GLY A 99 1.64 2.62 -7.13
CA GLY A 99 1.02 1.85 -8.19
C GLY A 99 -0.02 2.68 -8.95
N TRP A 100 0.15 4.00 -9.02
CA TRP A 100 -0.80 4.89 -9.68
C TRP A 100 -1.07 4.45 -11.13
N ASN A 101 -2.31 4.18 -11.47
CA ASN A 101 -2.72 3.63 -12.76
C ASN A 101 -4.00 4.33 -13.24
N ARG A 102 -4.52 3.92 -14.40
CA ARG A 102 -5.72 4.53 -15.00
C ARG A 102 -6.97 4.46 -14.11
N PHE A 103 -7.06 3.47 -13.22
CA PHE A 103 -8.13 3.35 -12.22
C PHE A 103 -7.82 4.07 -10.92
N GLY A 104 -6.80 4.92 -10.88
CA GLY A 104 -6.47 5.78 -9.75
C GLY A 104 -5.67 5.09 -8.65
N GLY A 105 -5.44 3.78 -8.67
CA GLY A 105 -4.70 3.14 -7.59
C GLY A 105 -4.48 1.65 -7.81
N SER A 106 -3.58 1.09 -7.02
CA SER A 106 -3.19 -0.31 -7.11
C SER A 106 -3.35 -1.01 -5.77
N GLN A 107 -3.70 -2.28 -5.86
CA GLN A 107 -3.59 -3.23 -4.75
C GLN A 107 -2.26 -3.98 -4.80
N TYR A 108 -1.30 -3.54 -5.62
CA TYR A 108 0.07 -4.05 -5.66
C TYR A 108 0.16 -5.57 -5.82
N VAL A 109 -0.77 -6.15 -6.59
CA VAL A 109 -0.76 -7.53 -7.09
C VAL A 109 -0.55 -7.52 -8.60
N ASP A 110 -0.07 -8.63 -9.14
CA ASP A 110 -0.03 -8.83 -10.58
C ASP A 110 -1.41 -9.26 -11.07
N SER A 111 -1.94 -8.56 -12.08
CA SER A 111 -3.25 -8.88 -12.64
C SER A 111 -3.31 -8.66 -14.16
N PRO A 112 -4.04 -9.49 -14.91
CA PRO A 112 -4.39 -9.20 -16.30
C PRO A 112 -5.19 -7.89 -16.49
N GLY A 113 -5.86 -7.40 -15.44
CA GLY A 113 -6.67 -6.18 -15.50
C GLY A 113 -5.92 -4.89 -15.14
N THR A 114 -4.79 -4.98 -14.44
CA THR A 114 -4.03 -3.78 -13.99
C THR A 114 -2.55 -3.82 -14.35
N GLY A 115 -2.00 -4.98 -14.71
CA GLY A 115 -0.58 -5.18 -14.99
C GLY A 115 0.23 -5.71 -13.80
N ARG A 116 1.54 -5.86 -14.02
CA ARG A 116 2.47 -6.59 -13.13
C ARG A 116 3.09 -5.71 -12.04
N TYR A 117 2.26 -5.04 -11.24
CA TYR A 117 2.73 -4.08 -10.22
C TYR A 117 3.47 -4.73 -9.04
N HIS A 118 3.14 -5.97 -8.67
CA HIS A 118 3.86 -6.68 -7.61
C HIS A 118 5.24 -7.11 -8.09
N SER A 119 5.32 -7.68 -9.30
CA SER A 119 6.60 -8.01 -9.93
C SER A 119 7.44 -6.76 -10.14
N HIS A 120 6.85 -5.62 -10.56
CA HIS A 120 7.58 -4.35 -10.69
C HIS A 120 8.29 -3.95 -9.39
N LEU A 121 7.60 -4.02 -8.24
CA LEU A 121 8.22 -3.78 -6.95
C LEU A 121 9.38 -4.77 -6.68
N CYS A 122 9.11 -6.06 -6.82
CA CYS A 122 10.00 -7.10 -6.31
C CYS A 122 11.19 -7.43 -7.24
N GLU A 123 11.02 -7.27 -8.54
CA GLU A 123 11.98 -7.67 -9.59
C GLU A 123 12.69 -6.47 -10.23
N GLU A 124 12.15 -5.26 -10.11
CA GLU A 124 12.77 -4.06 -10.69
C GLU A 124 13.12 -3.01 -9.62
N ILE A 125 12.16 -2.57 -8.79
CA ILE A 125 12.44 -1.53 -7.80
C ILE A 125 13.45 -2.02 -6.76
N VAL A 126 13.22 -3.16 -6.12
CA VAL A 126 14.11 -3.68 -5.07
C VAL A 126 15.55 -3.89 -5.58
N PRO A 127 15.79 -4.58 -6.71
CA PRO A 127 17.14 -4.73 -7.25
C PRO A 127 17.77 -3.41 -7.69
N TRP A 128 16.99 -2.48 -8.26
CA TRP A 128 17.50 -1.16 -8.64
C TRP A 128 17.97 -0.36 -7.42
N VAL A 129 17.21 -0.37 -6.33
CA VAL A 129 17.61 0.28 -5.07
C VAL A 129 18.89 -0.34 -4.53
N ASP A 130 18.98 -1.67 -4.47
CA ASP A 130 20.16 -2.37 -3.95
C ASP A 130 21.43 -2.11 -4.80
N ALA A 131 21.26 -1.89 -6.10
CA ALA A 131 22.36 -1.55 -7.01
C ALA A 131 22.77 -0.07 -6.94
N THR A 132 21.83 0.83 -6.62
CA THR A 132 22.03 2.29 -6.67
C THR A 132 22.46 2.86 -5.33
N TYR A 133 21.97 2.28 -4.23
CA TYR A 133 22.17 2.77 -2.87
C TYR A 133 22.88 1.75 -2.00
N ARG A 134 23.50 2.21 -0.91
CA ARG A 134 24.20 1.34 0.05
C ARG A 134 23.22 0.65 0.98
N THR A 135 22.34 -0.18 0.45
CA THR A 135 21.50 -1.07 1.26
C THR A 135 22.28 -2.29 1.74
N VAL A 136 21.78 -2.95 2.78
CA VAL A 136 22.09 -4.36 3.07
C VAL A 136 21.05 -5.22 2.35
N PRO A 137 21.44 -5.97 1.29
CA PRO A 137 20.49 -6.63 0.39
C PRO A 137 20.01 -7.99 0.95
N GLU A 138 19.62 -8.02 2.23
CA GLU A 138 19.15 -9.21 2.93
C GLU A 138 17.71 -9.02 3.37
N ARG A 139 16.87 -10.08 3.29
CA ARG A 139 15.46 -10.00 3.69
C ARG A 139 15.25 -9.47 5.10
N ASP A 140 16.10 -9.88 6.03
CA ASP A 140 15.98 -9.53 7.45
C ASP A 140 16.50 -8.11 7.75
N GLN A 141 17.00 -7.41 6.73
CA GLN A 141 17.39 -6.00 6.71
C GLN A 141 16.45 -5.16 5.82
N ARG A 142 15.32 -5.74 5.40
CA ARG A 142 14.33 -5.08 4.55
C ARG A 142 12.93 -5.19 5.13
N ALA A 143 12.23 -4.06 5.18
CA ALA A 143 10.83 -3.99 5.58
C ALA A 143 9.96 -3.29 4.53
N ILE A 144 8.65 -3.52 4.62
CA ILE A 144 7.65 -2.80 3.83
C ILE A 144 6.58 -2.21 4.75
N THR A 145 6.12 -1.00 4.46
CA THR A 145 5.05 -0.32 5.17
C THR A 145 4.09 0.37 4.23
N GLY A 146 2.87 0.62 4.66
CA GLY A 146 1.92 1.43 3.90
C GLY A 146 0.58 1.60 4.59
N LYS A 147 -0.29 2.40 3.95
CA LYS A 147 -1.61 2.75 4.47
C LYS A 147 -2.73 2.37 3.51
N SER A 148 -3.88 1.87 4.00
CA SER A 148 -5.01 1.43 3.14
C SER A 148 -4.55 0.39 2.12
N SER A 149 -4.70 0.62 0.81
CA SER A 149 -4.16 -0.28 -0.22
C SER A 149 -2.64 -0.44 -0.15
N GLY A 150 -1.91 0.55 0.38
CA GLY A 150 -0.49 0.40 0.69
C GLY A 150 -0.25 -0.48 1.92
N GLY A 151 -1.18 -0.49 2.87
CA GLY A 151 -1.16 -1.39 4.03
C GLY A 151 -1.49 -2.82 3.60
N TYR A 152 -2.44 -3.00 2.66
CA TYR A 152 -2.66 -4.27 1.96
C TYR A 152 -1.37 -4.76 1.28
N ALA A 153 -0.69 -3.88 0.51
CA ALA A 153 0.58 -4.22 -0.11
C ALA A 153 1.63 -4.66 0.92
N ALA A 154 1.72 -3.96 2.05
CA ALA A 154 2.65 -4.29 3.12
C ALA A 154 2.34 -5.65 3.78
N MET A 155 1.07 -6.07 3.85
CA MET A 155 0.68 -7.38 4.36
C MET A 155 0.94 -8.50 3.33
N VAL A 156 0.56 -8.29 2.07
CA VAL A 156 0.59 -9.33 1.03
C VAL A 156 2.00 -9.57 0.47
N THR A 157 2.79 -8.52 0.27
CA THR A 157 4.11 -8.63 -0.38
C THR A 157 5.04 -9.60 0.36
N PRO A 158 5.22 -9.53 1.70
CA PRO A 158 6.11 -10.46 2.41
C PRO A 158 5.57 -11.90 2.46
N MET A 159 4.25 -12.10 2.33
CA MET A 159 3.67 -13.44 2.20
C MET A 159 3.95 -14.04 0.81
N LEU A 160 3.90 -13.24 -0.26
CA LEU A 160 4.18 -13.67 -1.63
C LEU A 160 5.69 -13.75 -1.94
N ARG A 161 6.51 -12.91 -1.30
CA ARG A 161 7.97 -12.82 -1.44
C ARG A 161 8.66 -12.84 -0.07
N PRO A 162 8.54 -13.95 0.68
CA PRO A 162 9.18 -14.09 1.98
C PRO A 162 10.72 -14.03 1.89
N ASP A 163 11.28 -14.24 0.69
CA ASP A 163 12.69 -14.10 0.37
C ASP A 163 13.19 -12.65 0.28
N LEU A 164 12.30 -11.66 0.18
CA LEU A 164 12.68 -10.25 0.01
C LEU A 164 12.47 -9.39 1.26
N PHE A 165 11.43 -9.65 2.05
CA PHE A 165 11.03 -8.80 3.17
C PHE A 165 10.91 -9.62 4.45
N GLY A 166 11.65 -9.24 5.48
CA GLY A 166 11.66 -9.90 6.79
C GLY A 166 10.76 -9.22 7.83
N ALA A 167 10.27 -8.01 7.55
CA ALA A 167 9.40 -7.27 8.46
C ALA A 167 8.38 -6.40 7.72
N LEU A 168 7.27 -6.05 8.38
CA LEU A 168 6.27 -5.16 7.82
C LEU A 168 5.61 -4.24 8.84
N ALA A 169 5.04 -3.14 8.37
CA ALA A 169 4.07 -2.34 9.10
C ALA A 169 2.81 -2.06 8.24
N THR A 170 1.62 -2.19 8.82
CA THR A 170 0.36 -1.85 8.14
C THR A 170 -0.42 -0.83 8.95
N HIS A 171 -0.86 0.23 8.27
CA HIS A 171 -1.69 1.30 8.82
C HIS A 171 -3.06 1.26 8.16
N ALA A 172 -4.09 0.81 8.88
CA ALA A 172 -5.46 0.66 8.37
C ALA A 172 -5.45 0.01 6.97
N GLY A 173 -4.79 -1.15 6.82
CA GLY A 173 -4.66 -1.85 5.55
C GLY A 173 -5.87 -2.73 5.24
N ASP A 174 -6.20 -2.87 3.96
CA ASP A 174 -7.37 -3.63 3.51
C ASP A 174 -7.21 -5.12 3.90
N ALA A 175 -8.06 -5.60 4.81
CA ALA A 175 -8.02 -6.97 5.33
C ALA A 175 -9.40 -7.37 5.88
N SER A 176 -9.73 -8.66 5.87
CA SER A 176 -11.10 -9.13 6.11
C SER A 176 -12.07 -8.49 5.12
N PHE A 177 -11.98 -8.85 3.85
CA PHE A 177 -12.73 -8.30 2.72
C PHE A 177 -14.24 -8.40 2.90
N GLU A 178 -14.72 -9.40 3.64
CA GLU A 178 -16.12 -9.52 4.09
C GLU A 178 -16.59 -8.32 4.93
N LEU A 179 -15.69 -7.64 5.62
CA LEU A 179 -15.97 -6.50 6.49
C LEU A 179 -15.72 -5.17 5.80
N CYS A 180 -14.66 -5.03 4.99
CA CYS A 180 -14.31 -3.75 4.39
C CYS A 180 -14.94 -3.48 3.02
N TYR A 181 -15.16 -4.52 2.18
CA TYR A 181 -15.71 -4.33 0.82
C TYR A 181 -17.17 -4.70 0.69
N ARG A 182 -17.56 -5.86 1.23
CA ARG A 182 -18.93 -6.39 1.07
C ARG A 182 -20.02 -5.40 1.51
N PRO A 183 -19.89 -4.62 2.61
CA PRO A 183 -20.93 -3.67 2.99
C PRO A 183 -21.25 -2.62 1.92
N GLU A 184 -20.30 -2.33 1.02
CA GLU A 184 -20.48 -1.33 -0.03
C GLU A 184 -21.26 -1.85 -1.25
N PHE A 185 -21.34 -3.17 -1.47
CA PHE A 185 -21.85 -3.73 -2.73
C PHE A 185 -23.27 -3.26 -3.09
N PRO A 186 -24.26 -3.26 -2.17
CA PRO A 186 -25.60 -2.74 -2.50
C PRO A 186 -25.61 -1.24 -2.83
N GLN A 187 -24.71 -0.46 -2.22
CA GLN A 187 -24.56 0.96 -2.51
C GLN A 187 -23.97 1.17 -3.91
N ARG A 188 -22.90 0.45 -4.25
CA ARG A 188 -22.25 0.51 -5.58
C ARG A 188 -23.18 0.03 -6.69
N ALA A 189 -23.93 -1.06 -6.47
CA ALA A 189 -24.92 -1.55 -7.43
C ALA A 189 -26.03 -0.52 -7.72
N ARG A 190 -26.58 0.10 -6.66
CA ARG A 190 -27.57 1.18 -6.79
C ARG A 190 -27.01 2.37 -7.55
N GLU A 191 -25.80 2.80 -7.19
CA GLU A 191 -25.14 3.93 -7.82
C GLU A 191 -24.91 3.69 -9.32
N LEU A 192 -24.42 2.50 -9.67
CA LEU A 192 -24.21 2.09 -11.05
C LEU A 192 -25.51 2.10 -11.85
N ARG A 193 -26.58 1.52 -11.31
CA ARG A 193 -27.92 1.49 -11.93
C ARG A 193 -28.48 2.89 -12.16
N ASP A 194 -28.52 3.71 -11.11
CA ASP A 194 -29.25 4.98 -11.11
C ASP A 194 -28.53 6.09 -11.86
N ARG A 195 -27.18 6.07 -11.86
CA ARG A 195 -26.37 7.14 -12.47
C ARG A 195 -25.74 6.76 -13.79
N TYR A 196 -25.40 5.48 -13.99
CA TYR A 196 -24.59 5.03 -15.11
C TYR A 196 -25.24 3.90 -15.92
N ALA A 197 -26.56 3.73 -15.78
CA ALA A 197 -27.34 2.69 -16.47
C ALA A 197 -26.76 1.27 -16.32
N GLY A 198 -26.17 0.97 -15.17
CA GLY A 198 -25.59 -0.34 -14.86
C GLY A 198 -24.22 -0.61 -15.49
N SER A 199 -23.53 0.40 -16.06
CA SER A 199 -22.28 0.21 -16.81
C SER A 199 -21.13 1.06 -16.29
N PHE A 200 -19.98 0.42 -16.05
CA PHE A 200 -18.75 1.13 -15.70
C PHE A 200 -18.14 1.86 -16.89
N GLU A 201 -18.41 1.41 -18.12
CA GLU A 201 -18.06 2.14 -19.34
C GLU A 201 -18.73 3.51 -19.37
N ASN A 202 -20.01 3.60 -18.98
CA ASN A 202 -20.72 4.87 -18.85
C ASN A 202 -20.13 5.74 -17.74
N PHE A 203 -19.79 5.16 -16.59
CA PHE A 203 -19.09 5.87 -15.51
C PHE A 203 -17.78 6.49 -16.01
N PHE A 204 -16.92 5.69 -16.67
CA PHE A 204 -15.63 6.16 -17.20
C PHE A 204 -15.81 7.19 -18.32
N ALA A 205 -16.79 7.01 -19.21
CA ALA A 205 -17.10 7.94 -20.28
C ALA A 205 -17.57 9.30 -19.74
N GLU A 206 -18.33 9.32 -18.65
CA GLU A 206 -18.81 10.54 -18.01
C GLU A 206 -17.69 11.30 -17.30
N ILE A 207 -16.89 10.62 -16.46
CA ILE A 207 -15.81 11.28 -15.72
C ILE A 207 -14.71 11.80 -16.64
N ALA A 208 -14.48 11.16 -17.80
CA ALA A 208 -13.51 11.61 -18.79
C ALA A 208 -13.84 12.98 -19.40
N GLN A 209 -15.11 13.41 -19.34
CA GLN A 209 -15.57 14.70 -19.88
C GLN A 209 -15.43 15.85 -18.88
N ARG A 210 -15.08 15.56 -17.61
CA ARG A 210 -15.05 16.54 -16.53
C ARG A 210 -13.63 17.05 -16.27
N PRO A 211 -13.42 18.35 -15.96
CA PRO A 211 -12.11 18.88 -15.60
C PRO A 211 -11.58 18.28 -14.28
N ASN A 212 -12.47 18.14 -13.29
CA ASN A 212 -12.23 17.32 -12.10
C ASN A 212 -12.88 15.97 -12.33
N ARG A 213 -12.07 14.99 -12.75
CA ARG A 213 -12.59 13.70 -13.24
C ARG A 213 -13.46 13.02 -12.19
N ILE A 214 -13.05 13.00 -10.92
CA ILE A 214 -13.71 12.22 -9.87
C ILE A 214 -14.08 13.12 -8.68
N THR A 215 -15.29 12.93 -8.16
CA THR A 215 -15.76 13.53 -6.90
C THR A 215 -15.53 12.58 -5.72
N ASN A 216 -15.51 13.09 -4.49
CA ASN A 216 -15.39 12.26 -3.28
C ASN A 216 -16.49 11.18 -3.19
N ALA A 217 -17.69 11.47 -3.68
CA ALA A 217 -18.79 10.49 -3.70
C ALA A 217 -18.55 9.34 -4.70
N GLU A 218 -17.80 9.60 -5.77
CA GLU A 218 -17.51 8.64 -6.85
C GLU A 218 -16.21 7.86 -6.61
N LEU A 219 -15.44 8.19 -5.56
CA LEU A 219 -14.22 7.46 -5.22
C LEU A 219 -14.48 5.97 -4.98
N GLY A 220 -15.55 5.63 -4.26
CA GLY A 220 -15.92 4.23 -4.04
C GLY A 220 -16.26 3.46 -5.33
N MET A 221 -16.77 4.14 -6.36
CA MET A 221 -16.99 3.53 -7.68
C MET A 221 -15.67 3.23 -8.38
N LEU A 222 -14.70 4.15 -8.29
CA LEU A 222 -13.37 3.94 -8.83
C LEU A 222 -12.64 2.80 -8.11
N GLU A 223 -12.67 2.82 -6.78
CA GLU A 223 -12.00 1.84 -5.91
C GLU A 223 -12.55 0.43 -6.13
N ILE A 224 -13.87 0.24 -6.13
CA ILE A 224 -14.45 -1.09 -6.32
C ILE A 224 -14.11 -1.67 -7.71
N TYR A 225 -14.10 -0.84 -8.75
CA TYR A 225 -13.74 -1.28 -10.09
C TYR A 225 -12.25 -1.62 -10.18
N GLY A 226 -11.38 -0.75 -9.67
CA GLY A 226 -9.94 -0.97 -9.75
C GLY A 226 -9.45 -2.11 -8.86
N CYS A 227 -10.09 -2.35 -7.71
CA CYS A 227 -9.88 -3.56 -6.92
C CYS A 227 -10.40 -4.81 -7.64
N SER A 228 -11.55 -4.73 -8.33
CA SER A 228 -12.03 -5.84 -9.19
C SER A 228 -11.05 -6.13 -10.32
N ALA A 229 -10.47 -5.10 -10.92
CA ALA A 229 -9.46 -5.25 -11.96
C ALA A 229 -8.18 -5.90 -11.41
N ALA A 230 -7.82 -5.65 -10.14
CA ALA A 230 -6.68 -6.26 -9.49
C ALA A 230 -6.93 -7.73 -9.07
N TYR A 231 -8.11 -8.05 -8.56
CA TYR A 231 -8.37 -9.34 -7.91
C TYR A 231 -9.14 -10.35 -8.78
N SER A 232 -9.93 -9.87 -9.73
CA SER A 232 -10.89 -10.70 -10.46
C SER A 232 -10.99 -10.40 -11.95
N ALA A 233 -9.96 -9.82 -12.57
CA ALA A 233 -9.89 -9.72 -14.02
C ALA A 233 -9.62 -11.09 -14.69
N ASP A 234 -10.35 -11.42 -15.74
CA ASP A 234 -10.14 -12.63 -16.53
C ASP A 234 -8.81 -12.57 -17.32
N PRO A 235 -8.31 -13.69 -17.88
CA PRO A 235 -7.03 -13.71 -18.60
C PRO A 235 -6.92 -12.72 -19.76
N ASP A 236 -8.04 -12.28 -20.33
CA ASP A 236 -8.11 -11.26 -21.39
C ASP A 236 -8.20 -9.81 -20.86
N GLY A 237 -8.18 -9.63 -19.54
CA GLY A 237 -8.28 -8.34 -18.87
C GLY A 237 -9.71 -7.90 -18.53
N THR A 238 -10.73 -8.68 -18.88
CA THR A 238 -12.13 -8.36 -18.56
C THR A 238 -12.35 -8.33 -17.05
N VAL A 239 -12.81 -7.21 -16.51
CA VAL A 239 -13.03 -7.03 -15.07
C VAL A 239 -14.33 -7.67 -14.63
N GLN A 240 -14.26 -8.66 -13.73
CA GLN A 240 -15.45 -9.27 -13.12
C GLN A 240 -15.73 -8.62 -11.76
N LEU A 241 -16.92 -8.02 -11.60
CA LEU A 241 -17.35 -7.47 -10.32
C LEU A 241 -17.74 -8.60 -9.34
N PRO A 242 -17.46 -8.47 -8.02
CA PRO A 242 -17.80 -9.49 -7.03
C PRO A 242 -19.29 -9.52 -6.65
N PHE A 243 -20.12 -8.68 -7.27
CA PHE A 243 -21.55 -8.57 -7.00
C PHE A 243 -22.39 -8.37 -8.27
N ASP A 244 -23.70 -8.59 -8.17
CA ASP A 244 -24.68 -8.40 -9.25
C ASP A 244 -25.42 -7.04 -9.16
N GLU A 245 -26.43 -6.82 -10.00
CA GLU A 245 -27.20 -5.58 -10.03
C GLU A 245 -27.98 -5.25 -8.74
N LEU A 246 -28.14 -6.22 -7.85
CA LEU A 246 -28.75 -6.06 -6.52
C LEU A 246 -27.70 -5.81 -5.43
N GLY A 247 -26.41 -5.98 -5.76
CA GLY A 247 -25.33 -6.01 -4.79
C GLY A 247 -25.17 -7.36 -4.10
N GLU A 248 -25.80 -8.42 -4.60
CA GLU A 248 -25.63 -9.77 -4.08
C GLU A 248 -24.30 -10.35 -4.59
N ILE A 249 -23.61 -11.09 -3.71
CA ILE A 249 -22.29 -11.66 -4.02
C ILE A 249 -22.40 -12.64 -5.19
N ARG A 250 -21.49 -12.49 -6.16
CA ARG A 250 -21.18 -13.50 -7.17
C ARG A 250 -20.14 -14.47 -6.60
N PRO A 251 -20.53 -15.70 -6.17
CA PRO A 251 -19.66 -16.52 -5.33
C PRO A 251 -18.30 -16.84 -5.96
N GLU A 252 -18.27 -17.20 -7.25
CA GLU A 252 -17.02 -17.55 -7.93
C GLU A 252 -16.05 -16.37 -8.04
N VAL A 253 -16.57 -15.17 -8.30
CA VAL A 253 -15.76 -13.95 -8.38
C VAL A 253 -15.25 -13.56 -7.00
N TRP A 254 -16.12 -13.64 -5.98
CA TRP A 254 -15.74 -13.31 -4.61
C TRP A 254 -14.72 -14.26 -4.01
N GLN A 255 -14.73 -15.54 -4.38
CA GLN A 255 -13.67 -16.47 -3.97
C GLN A 255 -12.29 -16.06 -4.50
N ARG A 256 -12.22 -15.43 -5.69
CA ARG A 256 -10.95 -14.89 -6.22
C ARG A 256 -10.42 -13.72 -5.37
N TRP A 257 -11.33 -12.87 -4.87
CA TRP A 257 -11.00 -11.82 -3.92
C TRP A 257 -10.51 -12.39 -2.59
N LEU A 258 -11.26 -13.32 -2.01
CA LEU A 258 -10.91 -13.93 -0.72
C LEU A 258 -9.58 -14.69 -0.77
N ALA A 259 -9.19 -15.24 -1.93
CA ALA A 259 -7.87 -15.86 -2.11
C ALA A 259 -6.70 -14.88 -1.92
N LEU A 260 -6.96 -13.58 -2.04
CA LEU A 260 -6.02 -12.47 -1.86
C LEU A 260 -6.26 -11.68 -0.57
N ASP A 261 -7.25 -12.04 0.25
CA ASP A 261 -7.45 -11.42 1.56
C ASP A 261 -6.28 -11.77 2.49
N PRO A 262 -5.57 -10.79 3.09
CA PRO A 262 -4.43 -11.05 3.97
C PRO A 262 -4.73 -11.97 5.15
N VAL A 263 -5.96 -11.92 5.70
CA VAL A 263 -6.40 -12.78 6.81
C VAL A 263 -6.58 -14.21 6.32
N VAL A 264 -7.17 -14.41 5.14
CA VAL A 264 -7.35 -15.74 4.54
C VAL A 264 -5.99 -16.33 4.13
N MET A 265 -5.13 -15.54 3.48
CA MET A 265 -3.78 -15.93 3.09
C MET A 265 -2.95 -16.36 4.30
N GLY A 266 -2.87 -15.51 5.34
CA GLY A 266 -2.06 -15.78 6.52
C GLY A 266 -2.59 -16.91 7.41
N ALA A 267 -3.90 -17.15 7.41
CA ALA A 267 -4.49 -18.28 8.14
C ALA A 267 -4.32 -19.61 7.38
N GLY A 268 -4.23 -19.55 6.05
CA GLY A 268 -4.17 -20.68 5.14
C GLY A 268 -2.82 -20.83 4.43
N SER A 269 -2.83 -20.64 3.12
CA SER A 269 -1.74 -21.02 2.21
C SER A 269 -0.40 -20.33 2.47
N HIS A 270 -0.41 -19.16 3.11
CA HIS A 270 0.79 -18.34 3.35
C HIS A 270 1.15 -18.26 4.83
N ARG A 271 0.59 -19.10 5.69
CA ARG A 271 0.87 -19.11 7.14
C ARG A 271 2.36 -19.25 7.45
N GLU A 272 3.07 -20.14 6.76
CA GLU A 272 4.51 -20.35 6.98
C GLU A 272 5.32 -19.11 6.57
N ALA A 273 5.02 -18.52 5.41
CA ALA A 273 5.65 -17.28 4.96
C ALA A 273 5.41 -16.14 5.96
N LEU A 274 4.17 -15.98 6.45
CA LEU A 274 3.84 -15.00 7.49
C LEU A 274 4.60 -15.28 8.80
N GLY A 275 4.64 -16.53 9.25
CA GLY A 275 5.36 -16.94 10.46
C GLY A 275 6.88 -16.78 10.35
N SER A 276 7.43 -16.72 9.13
CA SER A 276 8.86 -16.50 8.88
C SER A 276 9.31 -15.05 9.07
N LEU A 277 8.38 -14.11 9.21
CA LEU A 277 8.68 -12.70 9.45
C LEU A 277 9.26 -12.51 10.85
N ARG A 278 10.22 -11.59 10.97
CA ARG A 278 10.85 -11.21 12.24
C ARG A 278 9.98 -10.22 13.02
N ALA A 279 9.29 -9.33 12.33
CA ALA A 279 8.60 -8.22 12.95
C ALA A 279 7.37 -7.77 12.15
N VAL A 280 6.25 -7.54 12.85
CA VAL A 280 5.00 -7.04 12.27
C VAL A 280 4.43 -5.92 13.15
N TRP A 281 4.22 -4.74 12.58
CA TRP A 281 3.46 -3.64 13.17
C TRP A 281 2.07 -3.54 12.52
N ILE A 282 1.05 -3.37 13.34
CA ILE A 282 -0.34 -3.25 12.88
C ILE A 282 -0.99 -2.10 13.66
N ASP A 283 -1.54 -1.12 12.97
CA ASP A 283 -2.45 -0.17 13.62
C ASP A 283 -3.61 0.26 12.72
N ALA A 284 -4.67 0.76 13.35
CA ALA A 284 -5.83 1.34 12.68
C ALA A 284 -6.61 2.26 13.64
N GLY A 285 -7.32 3.24 13.07
CA GLY A 285 -8.20 4.12 13.83
C GLY A 285 -9.51 3.43 14.20
N LYS A 286 -9.97 3.55 15.45
CA LYS A 286 -11.23 2.93 15.93
C LYS A 286 -12.50 3.46 15.26
N GLN A 287 -12.41 4.56 14.53
CA GLN A 287 -13.52 5.17 13.79
C GLN A 287 -13.28 5.12 12.27
N ASP A 288 -12.44 4.19 11.80
CA ASP A 288 -12.19 3.97 10.37
C ASP A 288 -13.50 3.63 9.65
N GLU A 289 -13.86 4.47 8.68
CA GLU A 289 -15.14 4.41 7.96
C GLU A 289 -15.25 3.19 7.02
N TYR A 290 -14.13 2.52 6.75
CA TYR A 290 -14.04 1.32 5.91
C TYR A 290 -13.89 0.04 6.76
N TYR A 291 -14.09 0.12 8.08
CA TYR A 291 -14.01 -1.00 9.02
C TYR A 291 -12.62 -1.67 9.08
N LEU A 292 -11.56 -0.94 8.73
CA LEU A 292 -10.19 -1.48 8.67
C LEU A 292 -9.57 -1.73 10.04
N ASP A 293 -10.16 -1.18 11.11
CA ASP A 293 -9.84 -1.55 12.49
C ASP A 293 -10.22 -3.00 12.81
N LEU A 294 -11.34 -3.47 12.27
CA LEU A 294 -11.76 -4.86 12.38
C LEU A 294 -10.84 -5.77 11.55
N GLY A 295 -10.49 -5.34 10.34
CA GLY A 295 -9.51 -6.01 9.48
C GLY A 295 -8.14 -6.13 10.15
N ALA A 296 -7.63 -5.04 10.74
CA ALA A 296 -6.39 -5.01 11.50
C ALA A 296 -6.43 -5.96 12.69
N THR A 297 -7.54 -6.00 13.44
CA THR A 297 -7.74 -6.92 14.56
C THR A 297 -7.75 -8.39 14.11
N ALA A 298 -8.37 -8.68 12.96
CA ALA A 298 -8.39 -10.04 12.41
C ALA A 298 -7.00 -10.47 11.93
N PHE A 299 -6.27 -9.58 11.25
CA PHE A 299 -4.92 -9.86 10.78
C PHE A 299 -3.94 -10.06 11.95
N GLU A 300 -4.07 -9.28 13.03
CA GLU A 300 -3.28 -9.45 14.25
C GLU A 300 -3.41 -10.87 14.83
N ARG A 301 -4.63 -11.40 14.90
CA ARG A 301 -4.87 -12.76 15.39
C ARG A 301 -4.15 -13.80 14.54
N VAL A 302 -4.16 -13.61 13.24
CA VAL A 302 -3.49 -14.50 12.27
C VAL A 302 -1.97 -14.41 12.42
N VAL A 303 -1.41 -13.21 12.54
CA VAL A 303 0.02 -12.96 12.76
C VAL A 303 0.50 -13.63 14.05
N ARG A 304 -0.24 -13.46 15.16
CA ARG A 304 0.09 -14.13 16.43
C ARG A 304 -0.01 -15.65 16.33
N ALA A 305 -1.05 -16.16 15.67
CA ALA A 305 -1.20 -17.59 15.46
C ALA A 305 -0.08 -18.18 14.61
N ALA A 306 0.44 -17.44 13.63
CA ALA A 306 1.57 -17.84 12.80
C ALA A 306 2.92 -17.88 13.56
N GLY A 307 2.99 -17.29 14.77
CA GLY A 307 4.16 -17.37 15.63
C GLY A 307 5.23 -16.30 15.36
N VAL A 308 4.86 -15.16 14.75
CA VAL A 308 5.77 -14.04 14.53
C VAL A 308 6.34 -13.54 15.87
N PRO A 309 7.68 -13.40 16.02
CA PRO A 309 8.29 -13.18 17.32
C PRO A 309 8.12 -11.76 17.86
N ALA A 310 8.12 -10.73 17.00
CA ALA A 310 7.88 -9.34 17.39
C ALA A 310 6.62 -8.80 16.74
N VAL A 311 5.58 -8.53 17.54
CA VAL A 311 4.29 -8.01 17.05
C VAL A 311 3.88 -6.78 17.85
N HIS A 312 3.76 -5.64 17.18
CA HIS A 312 3.11 -4.44 17.71
C HIS A 312 1.69 -4.34 17.16
N PHE A 313 0.72 -4.07 18.04
CA PHE A 313 -0.67 -3.86 17.65
C PHE A 313 -1.30 -2.72 18.46
N GLU A 314 -1.95 -1.79 17.76
CA GLU A 314 -2.65 -0.67 18.38
C GLU A 314 -3.94 -0.31 17.60
N LEU A 315 -5.06 -0.20 18.31
CA LEU A 315 -6.21 0.57 17.81
C LEU A 315 -6.22 1.92 18.51
N PHE A 316 -6.16 3.01 17.74
CA PHE A 316 -6.04 4.37 18.27
C PHE A 316 -7.32 5.19 18.01
N GLU A 317 -7.50 6.30 18.73
CA GLU A 317 -8.59 7.24 18.43
C GLU A 317 -8.29 7.97 17.12
N GLY A 318 -9.15 7.78 16.12
CA GLY A 318 -8.94 8.30 14.78
C GLY A 318 -9.82 7.62 13.74
N ALA A 319 -9.99 8.31 12.62
CA ALA A 319 -10.68 7.85 11.42
C ALA A 319 -9.69 7.22 10.41
N HIS A 320 -10.14 6.93 9.20
CA HIS A 320 -9.29 6.39 8.13
C HIS A 320 -8.26 7.40 7.61
N GLY A 321 -8.61 8.68 7.61
CA GLY A 321 -7.75 9.77 7.16
C GLY A 321 -7.09 10.50 8.33
N GLY A 322 -6.01 11.23 8.05
CA GLY A 322 -5.41 12.09 9.07
C GLY A 322 -4.37 11.41 9.96
N ILE A 323 -3.94 10.19 9.63
CA ILE A 323 -3.12 9.33 10.48
C ILE A 323 -1.62 9.37 10.16
N GLU A 324 -1.16 10.25 9.29
CA GLU A 324 0.24 10.33 8.82
C GLU A 324 1.27 10.55 9.95
N TYR A 325 0.84 11.03 11.12
CA TYR A 325 1.67 11.15 12.32
C TYR A 325 2.05 9.80 12.94
N ARG A 326 1.37 8.72 12.53
CA ARG A 326 1.61 7.33 12.95
C ARG A 326 2.77 6.69 12.19
N TYR A 327 3.01 7.10 10.95
CA TYR A 327 3.97 6.43 10.07
C TYR A 327 5.41 6.50 10.62
N PRO A 328 5.91 7.64 11.15
CA PRO A 328 7.24 7.68 11.77
C PRO A 328 7.39 6.74 12.97
N LEU A 329 6.31 6.47 13.73
CA LEU A 329 6.35 5.54 14.87
C LEU A 329 6.63 4.11 14.40
N ALA A 330 5.97 3.68 13.32
CA ALA A 330 6.23 2.39 12.71
C ALA A 330 7.63 2.32 12.09
N ILE A 331 8.11 3.39 11.43
CA ILE A 331 9.48 3.44 10.92
C ILE A 331 10.50 3.26 12.04
N GLN A 332 10.36 4.02 13.14
CA GLN A 332 11.24 3.90 14.30
C GLN A 332 11.28 2.44 14.79
N TRP A 333 10.11 1.87 15.04
CA TRP A 333 10.02 0.51 15.54
C TRP A 333 10.62 -0.53 14.59
N LEU A 334 10.37 -0.39 13.28
CA LEU A 334 10.97 -1.25 12.26
C LEU A 334 12.50 -1.11 12.25
N CYS A 335 13.06 0.10 12.29
CA CYS A 335 14.49 0.33 12.38
C CYS A 335 15.11 -0.37 13.60
N GLU A 336 14.44 -0.31 14.75
CA GLU A 336 14.86 -1.02 15.96
C GLU A 336 14.81 -2.55 15.81
N GLN A 337 13.85 -3.10 15.07
CA GLN A 337 13.77 -4.54 14.82
C GLN A 337 14.78 -5.03 13.79
N LEU A 338 15.01 -4.26 12.72
CA LEU A 338 15.99 -4.61 11.67
C LEU A 338 17.44 -4.53 12.19
N SER A 339 17.70 -3.70 13.21
CA SER A 339 19.04 -3.54 13.79
C SER A 339 19.44 -4.64 14.80
N ARG A 340 18.55 -5.58 15.11
CA ARG A 340 18.76 -6.67 16.08
C ARG A 340 19.32 -7.93 15.47
#